data_AF-A0A7C1KRX6-F1
#
_entry.id   AF-A0A7C1KRX6-F1
#
_cell.length_a   1.000
_cell.length_b   1.000
_cell.length_c   1.000
_cell.angle_alpha   90.00
_cell.angle_beta   90.00
_cell.angle_gamma   90.00
#
_symmetry.space_group_name_H-M   'P 1'
#
loop_
_entity.id
_entity.type
_entity.pdbx_description
1 polymer ?
#
loop_
_entity_poly.entity_id
_entity_poly.type
_entity_poly.pdbx_seq_one_letter_code
_entity_poly.pdbx_strand_id
1 'polypeptide(L)'
;MKRFVVVIIVFSFFLSCSGKKALRPENFDPKVWLRNADKLIKSEDFEEARKLLFEVKNRDLTKKYAPIAQLKIAESYEAEEQPDSAVKEYKRFIRLYPDHA
;
A
#
# COMPACT_ATOMS: atom_id res chain seq x y z
N MET A 1 43.21 18.51 -0.98
CA MET A 1 42.60 17.22 -1.38
C MET A 1 41.44 16.78 -0.47
N LYS A 2 41.52 16.90 0.86
CA LYS A 2 40.41 16.51 1.77
C LYS A 2 39.10 17.30 1.60
N ARG A 3 39.16 18.58 1.21
CA ARG A 3 37.96 19.43 0.99
C ARG A 3 37.17 19.07 -0.28
N PHE A 4 37.82 18.50 -1.30
CA PHE A 4 37.15 18.07 -2.54
C PHE A 4 36.41 16.74 -2.37
N VAL A 5 36.88 15.86 -1.48
CA VAL A 5 36.23 14.56 -1.20
C VAL A 5 34.87 14.75 -0.52
N VAL A 6 34.74 15.75 0.36
CA VAL A 6 33.47 16.03 1.07
C VAL A 6 32.38 16.53 0.11
N VAL A 7 32.74 17.28 -0.93
CA VAL A 7 31.77 17.81 -1.92
C VAL A 7 31.19 16.69 -2.79
N ILE A 8 31.97 15.65 -3.07
CA ILE A 8 31.53 14.51 -3.91
C ILE A 8 30.56 13.58 -3.15
N ILE A 9 30.74 13.42 -1.84
CA ILE A 9 29.88 12.58 -0.98
C ILE A 9 28.50 13.22 -0.74
N VAL A 10 28.41 14.55 -0.71
CA VAL A 10 27.14 15.26 -0.54
C VAL A 10 26.31 15.29 -1.83
N PHE A 11 26.96 15.23 -3.01
CA PHE A 11 26.28 15.24 -4.30
C PHE A 11 25.63 13.88 -4.66
N SER A 12 26.01 12.80 -3.99
CA SER A 12 25.51 11.44 -4.25
C SER A 12 24.08 11.21 -3.73
N PHE A 13 23.54 12.13 -2.91
CA PHE A 13 22.20 12.00 -2.33
C PHE A 13 21.06 12.54 -3.23
N PHE A 14 21.36 13.25 -4.31
CA PHE A 14 20.33 13.90 -5.16
C PHE A 14 19.91 13.10 -6.40
N LEU A 15 20.47 11.91 -6.62
CA LEU A 15 20.16 11.08 -7.80
C LEU A 15 19.17 9.94 -7.52
N SER A 16 18.66 9.79 -6.30
CA SER A 16 17.59 8.82 -6.02
C SER A 16 16.21 9.38 -6.36
N CYS A 17 16.04 9.81 -7.61
CA CYS A 17 14.73 10.04 -8.19
C CYS A 17 14.27 8.72 -8.82
N SER A 18 13.58 7.89 -8.04
CA SER A 18 12.90 6.68 -8.51
C SER A 18 11.93 7.06 -9.62
N GLY A 19 12.28 6.73 -10.87
CA GLY A 19 11.48 7.01 -12.04
C GLY A 19 10.13 6.31 -11.95
N LYS A 20 9.06 7.08 -11.74
CA LYS A 20 7.69 6.56 -11.80
C LYS A 20 7.41 6.13 -13.24
N LYS A 21 7.40 4.83 -13.49
CA LYS A 21 6.93 4.27 -14.77
C LYS A 21 5.49 4.75 -14.99
N ALA A 22 5.22 5.34 -16.14
CA ALA A 22 3.88 5.71 -16.55
C ALA A 22 3.02 4.43 -16.63
N LEU A 23 2.18 4.21 -15.62
CA LEU A 23 1.24 3.10 -15.56
C LEU A 23 0.19 3.35 -16.65
N ARG A 24 0.19 2.49 -17.67
CA ARG A 24 -0.93 2.37 -18.60
C ARG A 24 -2.21 2.15 -17.77
N PRO A 25 -3.38 2.65 -18.20
CA PRO A 25 -4.63 2.34 -17.52
C PRO A 25 -4.87 0.84 -17.59
N GLU A 26 -4.45 0.14 -16.53
CA GLU A 26 -4.74 -1.26 -16.33
C GLU A 26 -6.25 -1.39 -16.17
N ASN A 27 -6.87 -2.35 -16.86
CA ASN A 27 -8.29 -2.63 -16.71
C ASN A 27 -8.55 -2.94 -15.23
N PHE A 28 -9.27 -2.04 -14.56
CA PHE A 28 -9.53 -2.13 -13.13
C PHE A 28 -10.65 -3.14 -12.88
N ASP A 29 -10.27 -4.33 -12.40
CA ASP A 29 -11.19 -5.31 -11.84
C ASP A 29 -10.86 -5.48 -10.34
N PRO A 30 -11.72 -4.96 -9.43
CA PRO A 30 -11.51 -5.06 -7.99
C PRO A 30 -11.21 -6.48 -7.51
N LYS A 31 -11.86 -7.50 -8.08
CA LYS A 31 -11.67 -8.89 -7.63
C LYS A 31 -10.28 -9.41 -7.98
N VAL A 32 -9.80 -9.09 -9.18
CA VAL A 32 -8.45 -9.47 -9.61
C VAL A 32 -7.40 -8.77 -8.76
N TRP A 33 -7.60 -7.49 -8.47
CA TRP A 33 -6.67 -6.69 -7.66
C TRP A 33 -6.62 -7.16 -6.21
N LEU A 34 -7.78 -7.44 -5.59
CA LEU A 34 -7.85 -8.04 -4.25
C LEU A 34 -7.13 -9.39 -4.19
N ARG A 35 -7.34 -10.25 -5.18
CA ARG A 35 -6.65 -11.55 -5.27
C ARG A 35 -5.14 -11.39 -5.43
N ASN A 36 -4.68 -10.38 -6.16
CA ASN A 36 -3.25 -10.10 -6.33
C ASN A 36 -2.65 -9.55 -5.03
N ALA A 37 -3.36 -8.68 -4.32
CA ALA A 37 -2.95 -8.23 -2.99
C ALA A 37 -2.81 -9.40 -2.01
N ASP A 38 -3.75 -10.36 -2.02
CA ASP A 38 -3.64 -11.57 -1.17
C ASP A 38 -2.40 -12.41 -1.49
N LYS A 39 -2.00 -12.49 -2.76
CA LYS A 39 -0.76 -13.16 -3.14
C LYS A 39 0.47 -12.43 -2.60
N LEU A 40 0.47 -11.09 -2.69
CA LEU A 40 1.55 -10.25 -2.18
C LEU A 40 1.68 -10.35 -0.65
N ILE A 41 0.57 -10.38 0.08
CA ILE A 41 0.59 -10.62 1.54
C ILE A 41 1.22 -11.99 1.84
N LYS A 42 0.85 -13.03 1.09
CA LYS A 42 1.43 -14.38 1.26
C LYS A 42 2.90 -14.47 0.89
N SER A 43 3.40 -13.59 0.02
CA SER A 43 4.82 -13.49 -0.31
C SER A 43 5.57 -12.47 0.55
N GLU A 44 4.93 -11.94 1.60
CA GLU A 44 5.47 -10.93 2.52
C GLU A 44 5.80 -9.58 1.85
N ASP A 45 5.29 -9.34 0.64
CA ASP A 45 5.39 -8.06 -0.08
C ASP A 45 4.31 -7.08 0.40
N PHE A 46 4.28 -6.83 1.72
CA PHE A 46 3.18 -6.13 2.40
C PHE A 46 2.94 -4.70 1.90
N GLU A 47 4.01 -3.95 1.59
CA GLU A 47 3.88 -2.57 1.08
C GLU A 47 3.18 -2.55 -0.28
N GLU A 48 3.54 -3.45 -1.18
CA GLU A 48 2.96 -3.53 -2.52
C GLU A 48 1.52 -4.06 -2.46
N ALA A 49 1.24 -5.02 -1.56
CA ALA A 49 -0.11 -5.44 -1.26
C ALA A 49 -0.99 -4.25 -0.84
N ARG A 50 -0.52 -3.43 0.11
CA ARG A 50 -1.26 -2.25 0.57
C ARG A 50 -1.49 -1.23 -0.54
N LYS A 51 -0.53 -1.01 -1.44
CA LYS A 51 -0.74 -0.14 -2.62
C LYS A 51 -1.90 -0.61 -3.48
N LEU A 52 -1.96 -1.91 -3.82
CA LEU A 52 -3.09 -2.46 -4.57
C LEU A 52 -4.42 -2.31 -3.82
N LEU A 53 -4.41 -2.55 -2.51
CA LEU A 53 -5.61 -2.40 -1.67
C LEU A 53 -6.08 -0.94 -1.59
N PHE A 54 -5.16 0.03 -1.52
CA PHE A 54 -5.51 1.46 -1.58
C PHE A 54 -6.15 1.82 -2.92
N GLU A 55 -5.64 1.29 -4.03
CA GLU A 55 -6.24 1.50 -5.35
C GLU A 55 -7.66 0.91 -5.43
N VAL A 56 -7.88 -0.31 -4.92
CA VAL A 56 -9.22 -0.90 -4.85
C VAL A 56 -10.16 -0.02 -4.03
N LYS A 57 -9.72 0.40 -2.84
CA LYS A 57 -10.50 1.25 -1.94
C LYS A 57 -10.87 2.59 -2.57
N ASN A 58 -9.94 3.23 -3.27
CA ASN A 58 -10.12 4.57 -3.81
C ASN A 58 -10.94 4.58 -5.10
N ARG A 59 -10.89 3.50 -5.89
CA ARG A 59 -11.59 3.40 -7.17
C ARG A 59 -12.99 2.76 -7.06
N ASP A 60 -13.26 2.01 -6.00
CA ASP A 60 -14.59 1.43 -5.79
C ASP A 60 -15.59 2.46 -5.21
N LEU A 61 -16.32 3.13 -6.10
CA LEU A 61 -17.37 4.07 -5.74
C LEU A 61 -18.65 3.39 -5.20
N THR A 62 -18.79 2.07 -5.38
CA THR A 62 -19.98 1.32 -4.95
C THR A 62 -19.94 0.87 -3.50
N LYS A 63 -18.77 0.99 -2.84
CA LYS A 63 -18.47 0.44 -1.51
C LYS A 63 -18.68 -1.07 -1.39
N LYS A 64 -18.71 -1.81 -2.49
CA LYS A 64 -18.81 -3.27 -2.49
C LYS A 64 -17.48 -3.94 -2.13
N TYR A 65 -16.38 -3.34 -2.55
CA TYR A 65 -15.01 -3.83 -2.40
C TYR A 65 -14.14 -2.91 -1.54
N ALA A 66 -14.47 -1.62 -1.43
CA ALA A 66 -13.74 -0.68 -0.59
C ALA A 66 -13.67 -1.08 0.90
N PRO A 67 -14.75 -1.62 1.53
CA PRO A 67 -14.66 -2.18 2.88
C PRO A 67 -13.71 -3.37 2.94
N ILE A 68 -13.82 -4.32 2.00
CA ILE A 68 -12.95 -5.51 1.93
C ILE A 68 -11.48 -5.10 1.81
N ALA A 69 -11.18 -4.13 0.97
CA ALA A 69 -9.82 -3.62 0.81
C ALA A 69 -9.29 -2.95 2.08
N GLN A 70 -10.12 -2.18 2.79
CA GLN A 70 -9.74 -1.54 4.06
C GLN A 70 -9.53 -2.56 5.18
N LEU A 71 -10.33 -3.64 5.22
CA LEU A 71 -10.11 -4.75 6.15
C LEU A 71 -8.79 -5.47 5.86
N LYS A 72 -8.52 -5.77 4.59
CA LYS A 72 -7.25 -6.40 4.17
C LYS A 72 -6.02 -5.54 4.42
N ILE A 73 -6.14 -4.20 4.42
CA ILE A 73 -5.04 -3.32 4.84
C ILE A 73 -4.71 -3.58 6.32
N ALA A 74 -5.71 -3.72 7.18
CA ALA A 74 -5.48 -4.05 8.59
C ALA A 74 -4.85 -5.45 8.75
N GLU A 75 -5.40 -6.46 8.08
CA GLU A 75 -4.87 -7.84 8.07
C GLU A 75 -3.41 -7.89 7.57
N SER A 76 -3.05 -7.05 6.59
CA SER A 76 -1.66 -6.99 6.09
C SER A 76 -0.67 -6.48 7.15
N TYR A 77 -1.11 -5.56 8.02
CA TYR A 77 -0.27 -5.09 9.13
C TYR A 77 -0.17 -6.12 10.25
N GLU A 78 -1.23 -6.89 10.49
CA GLU A 78 -1.20 -8.01 11.42
C GLU A 78 -0.23 -9.09 10.93
N ALA A 79 -0.29 -9.44 9.64
CA ALA A 79 0.61 -10.40 9.01
C ALA A 79 2.08 -9.93 8.99
N GLU A 80 2.32 -8.62 8.96
CA GLU A 80 3.66 -8.01 9.08
C GLU A 80 4.11 -7.83 10.54
N GLU A 81 3.37 -8.40 11.51
CA GLU A 81 3.67 -8.29 12.95
C GLU A 81 3.70 -6.83 13.46
N GLN A 82 2.87 -5.96 12.87
CA GLN A 82 2.67 -4.57 13.28
C GLN A 82 1.30 -4.35 13.93
N PRO A 83 1.07 -4.87 15.15
CA PRO A 83 -0.25 -4.89 15.78
C PRO A 83 -0.83 -3.48 16.02
N ASP A 84 0.00 -2.49 16.36
CA ASP A 84 -0.46 -1.11 16.56
C ASP A 84 -1.01 -0.48 15.27
N SER A 85 -0.39 -0.79 14.13
CA SER A 85 -0.85 -0.36 12.81
C SER A 85 -2.13 -1.10 12.43
N ALA A 86 -2.20 -2.40 12.66
CA ALA A 86 -3.40 -3.20 12.43
C ALA A 86 -4.60 -2.66 13.22
N VAL A 87 -4.44 -2.40 14.52
CA VAL A 87 -5.49 -1.82 15.38
C VAL A 87 -5.98 -0.47 14.87
N LYS A 88 -5.07 0.41 14.41
CA LYS A 88 -5.45 1.71 13.82
C LYS A 88 -6.31 1.52 12.58
N GLU A 89 -5.97 0.57 11.72
CA GLU A 89 -6.69 0.31 10.48
C GLU A 89 -8.01 -0.44 10.69
N TYR A 90 -8.11 -1.34 11.68
CA TYR A 90 -9.38 -1.93 12.10
C TYR A 90 -10.35 -0.88 12.66
N LYS A 91 -9.86 0.02 13.52
CA LYS A 91 -10.68 1.16 14.00
C LYS A 91 -11.13 2.05 12.85
N ARG A 92 -10.28 2.25 11.84
CA ARG A 92 -10.63 2.97 10.62
C ARG A 92 -11.69 2.25 9.81
N PHE A 93 -11.62 0.92 9.67
CA PHE A 93 -12.65 0.11 9.02
C PHE A 93 -14.03 0.31 9.67
N ILE A 94 -14.12 0.11 10.99
CA ILE A 94 -15.36 0.29 11.76
C ILE A 94 -15.93 1.71 11.58
N ARG A 95 -15.06 2.74 11.62
CA ARG A 95 -15.49 4.13 11.45
C ARG A 95 -15.98 4.45 10.04
N LEU A 96 -15.34 3.90 9.00
CA LEU A 96 -15.66 4.23 7.60
C LEU A 96 -16.81 3.38 7.04
N TYR A 97 -16.97 2.17 7.55
CA TYR A 97 -17.92 1.17 7.06
C TYR A 97 -18.67 0.52 8.22
N PRO A 98 -19.45 1.29 9.01
CA PRO A 98 -20.12 0.77 10.20
C PRO A 98 -21.11 -0.36 9.90
N ASP A 99 -21.71 -0.39 8.71
CA ASP A 99 -22.65 -1.44 8.28
C ASP A 99 -21.96 -2.73 7.79
N HIS A 100 -20.62 -2.75 7.79
CA HIS A 100 -19.78 -3.88 7.38
C HIS A 100 -18.89 -4.41 8.52
N ALA A 101 -19.04 -3.88 9.73
CA ALA A 101 -18.26 -4.24 10.92
C ALA A 101 -18.71 -5.54 11.59
#